data_AF-A0A645HHG3-F1
#
_entry.id   AF-A0A645HHG3-F1
#
_cell.length_a   1.000
_cell.length_b   1.000
_cell.length_c   1.000
_cell.angle_alpha   90.00
_cell.angle_beta   90.00
_cell.angle_gamma   90.00
#
_symmetry.space_group_name_H-M   'P 1'
#
loop_
_entity.id
_entity.type
_entity.pdbx_description
1 polymer ?
#
loop_
_entity_poly.entity_id
_entity_poly.type
_entity_poly.pdbx_seq_one_letter_code
_entity_poly.pdbx_strand_id
1 'polypeptide(L)'
;MPELYTRIKGWLRSGETYTVRFGIEMLLSFYLGDAFCPEILELVAGVRSEEYYVNMMIAWFFATALAKQYDATMPFLQAKCLEKWVHNKAIQKAIESSRISKETKVYLRTLKIK
;
A
#
# COMPACT_ATOMS: atom_id res chain seq x y z
N MET A 1 12.63 -14.77 -1.15
CA MET A 1 12.06 -15.89 -0.34
C MET A 1 10.78 -16.40 -0.99
N PRO A 2 10.85 -17.26 -2.02
CA PRO A 2 9.68 -17.69 -2.80
C PRO A 2 8.57 -18.36 -1.94
N GLU A 3 8.97 -19.10 -0.91
CA GLU A 3 8.04 -19.75 0.03
C GLU A 3 7.20 -18.74 0.81
N LEU A 4 7.80 -17.65 1.29
CA LEU A 4 7.09 -16.60 2.01
C LEU A 4 6.07 -15.91 1.11
N TYR A 5 6.45 -15.57 -0.12
CA TYR A 5 5.51 -14.96 -1.08
C TYR A 5 4.29 -15.86 -1.36
N THR A 6 4.52 -17.16 -1.46
CA THR A 6 3.43 -18.14 -1.64
C THR A 6 2.49 -18.17 -0.44
N ARG A 7 3.01 -18.16 0.79
CA ARG A 7 2.19 -18.08 2.01
C ARG A 7 1.40 -16.79 2.10
N ILE A 8 2.02 -15.65 1.78
CA ILE A 8 1.36 -14.35 1.75
C ILE A 8 0.14 -14.38 0.84
N LYS A 9 0.25 -14.92 -0.38
CA LYS A 9 -0.90 -15.03 -1.29
C LYS A 9 -2.06 -15.85 -0.70
N GLY A 10 -1.77 -16.87 0.11
CA GLY A 10 -2.78 -17.60 0.88
C GLY A 10 -3.42 -16.74 1.98
N TRP A 11 -2.61 -16.00 2.75
CA TRP A 11 -3.09 -15.12 3.81
C TRP A 11 -3.96 -13.97 3.30
N LEU A 12 -3.64 -13.40 2.14
CA LEU A 12 -4.47 -12.33 1.54
C LEU A 12 -5.86 -12.82 1.11
N ARG A 13 -6.06 -14.14 0.95
CA ARG A 13 -7.31 -14.77 0.53
C ARG A 13 -8.06 -15.43 1.67
N SER A 14 -7.56 -15.40 2.90
CA SER A 14 -8.13 -16.18 4.01
C SER A 14 -9.45 -15.62 4.54
N GLY A 15 -9.82 -14.38 4.23
CA GLY A 15 -10.98 -13.70 4.82
C GLY A 15 -10.78 -13.24 6.26
N GLU A 16 -9.87 -13.88 6.99
CA GLU A 16 -9.51 -13.53 8.37
C GLU A 16 -8.78 -12.18 8.47
N THR A 17 -9.43 -11.17 9.08
CA THR A 17 -8.96 -9.78 9.19
C THR A 17 -7.48 -9.64 9.55
N TYR A 18 -7.05 -10.31 10.63
CA TYR A 18 -5.68 -10.18 11.11
C TYR A 18 -4.67 -10.97 10.29
N THR A 19 -5.09 -12.06 9.65
CA THR A 19 -4.27 -12.83 8.72
C THR A 19 -4.01 -12.05 7.43
N VAL A 20 -5.05 -11.40 6.88
CA VAL A 20 -4.92 -10.52 5.71
C VAL A 20 -4.02 -9.34 6.05
N ARG A 21 -4.25 -8.65 7.17
CA ARG A 21 -3.41 -7.54 7.65
C ARG A 21 -1.95 -7.98 7.76
N PHE A 22 -1.69 -9.13 8.39
CA PHE A 22 -0.35 -9.68 8.53
C PHE A 22 0.30 -9.97 7.17
N GLY A 23 -0.45 -10.51 6.21
CA GLY A 23 0.04 -10.72 4.85
C GLY A 23 0.51 -9.43 4.17
N ILE A 24 -0.26 -8.34 4.31
CA ILE A 24 0.13 -7.02 3.77
C ILE A 24 1.36 -6.46 4.50
N GLU A 25 1.45 -6.64 5.82
CA GLU A 25 2.61 -6.25 6.63
C GLU A 25 3.89 -6.97 6.20
N MET A 26 3.80 -8.25 5.82
CA MET A 26 4.94 -8.99 5.28
C MET A 26 5.40 -8.44 3.92
N LEU A 27 4.47 -8.04 3.05
CA LEU A 27 4.82 -7.36 1.78
C LEU A 27 5.49 -6.01 2.03
N LEU A 28 4.97 -5.22 2.97
CA LEU A 28 5.58 -3.95 3.36
C LEU A 28 7.03 -4.14 3.84
N SER A 29 7.24 -5.14 4.69
CA SER A 29 8.50 -5.35 5.40
C SER A 29 9.59 -5.93 4.51
N PHE A 30 9.25 -6.90 3.66
CA PHE A 30 10.24 -7.69 2.93
C PHE A 30 10.29 -7.40 1.42
N TYR A 31 9.27 -6.76 0.85
CA TYR A 31 9.09 -6.70 -0.60
C TYR A 31 9.02 -5.27 -1.17
N LEU A 32 9.21 -4.22 -0.35
CA LEU A 32 9.36 -2.84 -0.85
C LEU A 32 10.82 -2.39 -1.02
N GLY A 33 11.79 -3.28 -0.81
CA GLY A 33 13.23 -3.03 -1.02
C GLY A 33 13.77 -3.83 -2.20
N ASP A 34 14.90 -4.52 -2.01
CA ASP A 34 15.60 -5.26 -3.07
C ASP A 34 14.76 -6.36 -3.75
N ALA A 35 13.76 -6.89 -3.05
CA ALA A 35 12.85 -7.91 -3.57
C ALA A 35 11.58 -7.32 -4.24
N PHE A 36 11.56 -6.01 -4.52
CA PHE A 36 10.40 -5.35 -5.09
C PHE A 36 10.16 -5.73 -6.56
N CYS A 37 8.88 -5.93 -6.88
CA CYS A 37 8.34 -6.03 -8.22
C CYS A 37 6.96 -5.34 -8.27
N PRO A 38 6.57 -4.70 -9.39
CA PRO A 38 5.31 -3.96 -9.49
C PRO A 38 4.05 -4.76 -9.13
N GLU A 39 4.06 -6.07 -9.37
CA GLU A 39 2.95 -6.99 -9.09
C GLU A 39 2.57 -7.01 -7.60
N ILE A 40 3.49 -6.64 -6.70
CA ILE A 40 3.19 -6.52 -5.27
C ILE A 40 2.22 -5.37 -5.01
N LEU A 41 2.33 -4.26 -5.75
CA LEU A 41 1.40 -3.13 -5.64
C LEU A 41 0.01 -3.53 -6.13
N GLU A 42 -0.05 -4.25 -7.26
CA GLU A 42 -1.31 -4.77 -7.80
C GLU A 42 -1.98 -5.73 -6.83
N LEU A 43 -1.20 -6.64 -6.24
CA LEU A 43 -1.68 -7.60 -5.26
C LEU A 43 -2.33 -6.92 -4.05
N VAL A 44 -1.70 -5.87 -3.50
CA VAL A 44 -2.25 -5.14 -2.35
C VAL A 44 -3.42 -4.24 -2.76
N ALA A 45 -3.36 -3.58 -3.93
CA ALA A 45 -4.48 -2.78 -4.45
C ALA A 45 -5.74 -3.62 -4.72
N GLY A 46 -5.55 -4.91 -5.06
CA GLY A 46 -6.63 -5.87 -5.28
C GLY A 46 -7.34 -6.34 -4.01
N VAL A 47 -6.77 -6.11 -2.82
CA VAL A 47 -7.42 -6.48 -1.56
C VAL A 47 -8.61 -5.54 -1.32
N ARG A 48 -9.82 -6.12 -1.29
CA ARG A 48 -11.07 -5.43 -0.94
C ARG A 48 -11.54 -5.91 0.43
N SER A 49 -11.80 -4.96 1.32
CA SER A 49 -12.17 -5.25 2.71
C SER A 49 -12.98 -4.09 3.28
N GLU A 50 -13.97 -4.40 4.12
CA GLU A 50 -14.68 -3.41 4.95
C GLU A 50 -13.98 -3.22 6.31
N GLU A 51 -13.10 -4.15 6.67
CA GLU A 51 -12.38 -4.16 7.94
C GLU A 51 -11.39 -2.99 8.06
N TYR A 52 -11.59 -2.16 9.08
CA TYR A 52 -10.77 -0.98 9.36
C TYR A 52 -9.26 -1.30 9.41
N TYR A 53 -8.87 -2.38 10.09
CA TYR A 53 -7.47 -2.73 10.28
C TYR A 53 -6.78 -3.18 8.98
N VAL A 54 -7.53 -3.82 8.07
CA VAL A 54 -7.02 -4.17 6.73
C VAL A 54 -6.86 -2.91 5.90
N ASN A 55 -7.90 -2.06 5.85
CA ASN A 55 -7.87 -0.81 5.08
C ASN A 55 -6.76 0.14 5.57
N MET A 56 -6.54 0.22 6.89
CA MET A 56 -5.42 0.99 7.46
C MET A 56 -4.06 0.40 7.03
N MET A 57 -3.94 -0.92 6.99
CA MET A 57 -2.71 -1.59 6.57
C MET A 57 -2.41 -1.34 5.09
N ILE A 58 -3.43 -1.38 4.22
CA ILE A 58 -3.29 -1.02 2.80
C ILE A 58 -2.82 0.44 2.68
N ALA A 59 -3.43 1.36 3.42
CA ALA A 59 -3.05 2.78 3.40
C ALA A 59 -1.59 2.99 3.86
N TRP A 60 -1.14 2.28 4.90
CA TRP A 60 0.24 2.33 5.36
C TRP A 60 1.21 1.70 4.37
N PHE A 61 0.83 0.59 3.74
CA PHE A 61 1.59 -0.04 2.67
C PHE A 61 1.85 0.96 1.53
N PHE A 62 0.81 1.59 0.98
CA PHE A 62 0.97 2.55 -0.12
C PHE A 62 1.75 3.81 0.29
N ALA A 63 1.57 4.31 1.51
CA ALA A 63 2.38 5.43 2.01
C ALA A 63 3.87 5.07 2.12
N THR A 64 4.18 3.83 2.49
CA THR A 64 5.56 3.33 2.56
C THR A 64 6.13 3.06 1.17
N ALA A 65 5.31 2.53 0.26
CA ALA A 65 5.68 2.30 -1.13
C ALA A 65 5.97 3.62 -1.87
N LEU A 66 5.22 4.69 -1.62
CA LEU A 66 5.54 6.04 -2.12
C LEU A 66 6.93 6.53 -1.70
N ALA A 67 7.41 6.12 -0.53
CA ALA A 67 8.73 6.50 -0.02
C ALA A 67 9.87 5.63 -0.56
N LYS A 68 9.60 4.38 -0.92
CA LYS A 68 10.63 3.40 -1.34
C LYS A 68 10.65 3.14 -2.84
N GLN A 69 9.51 3.20 -3.49
CA GLN A 69 9.24 2.75 -4.86
C GLN A 69 8.33 3.78 -5.57
N TYR A 70 8.75 5.04 -5.55
CA TYR A 70 7.92 6.18 -5.95
C TYR A 70 7.34 6.03 -7.37
N ASP A 71 8.18 5.78 -8.36
CA ASP A 71 7.77 5.73 -9.77
C ASP A 71 6.77 4.60 -10.05
N ALA A 72 6.94 3.45 -9.39
CA ALA A 72 6.02 2.33 -9.49
C ALA A 72 4.71 2.56 -8.73
N THR A 73 4.76 3.29 -7.61
CA THR A 73 3.60 3.51 -6.73
C THR A 73 2.70 4.64 -7.19
N MET A 74 3.27 5.73 -7.72
CA MET A 74 2.53 6.92 -8.11
C MET A 74 1.36 6.67 -9.08
N PRO A 75 1.48 5.80 -10.11
CA PRO A 75 0.38 5.49 -11.03
C PRO A 75 -0.89 5.02 -10.34
N PHE A 76 -0.79 4.27 -9.23
CA PHE A 76 -1.95 3.77 -8.48
C PHE A 76 -2.75 4.91 -7.83
N LEU A 77 -2.07 5.98 -7.41
CA LEU A 77 -2.70 7.16 -6.84
C LEU A 77 -3.23 8.08 -7.95
N GLN A 78 -2.52 8.23 -9.06
CA GLN A 78 -2.99 9.03 -10.19
C GLN A 78 -4.26 8.42 -10.82
N ALA A 79 -4.28 7.10 -10.99
CA ALA A 79 -5.41 6.35 -11.55
C ALA A 79 -6.50 6.02 -10.52
N LYS A 80 -6.33 6.39 -9.24
CA LYS A 80 -7.30 6.15 -8.16
C LYS A 80 -7.70 4.67 -8.03
N CYS A 81 -6.73 3.78 -8.09
CA CYS A 81 -6.96 2.32 -8.04
C CYS A 81 -7.47 1.83 -6.66
N LEU A 82 -7.25 2.64 -5.62
CA LEU A 82 -7.61 2.33 -4.24
C LEU A 82 -9.02 2.83 -3.91
N GLU A 83 -9.67 2.17 -2.96
CA GLU A 83 -10.92 2.68 -2.39
C GLU A 83 -10.69 4.09 -1.79
N LYS A 84 -11.69 4.97 -1.88
CA LYS A 84 -11.60 6.39 -1.56
C LYS A 84 -11.01 6.68 -0.18
N TRP A 85 -11.46 5.98 0.87
CA TRP A 85 -10.93 6.15 2.22
C TRP A 85 -9.46 5.71 2.28
N VAL A 86 -9.14 4.52 1.75
CA VAL A 86 -7.78 3.98 1.71
C VAL A 86 -6.83 4.91 0.96
N HIS A 87 -7.26 5.41 -0.20
CA HIS A 87 -6.53 6.34 -1.05
C HIS A 87 -6.16 7.63 -0.30
N ASN A 88 -7.16 8.28 0.29
CA ASN A 88 -6.97 9.52 1.03
C ASN A 88 -6.12 9.31 2.29
N LYS A 89 -6.25 8.14 2.93
CA LYS A 89 -5.46 7.76 4.11
C LYS A 89 -4.01 7.49 3.73
N ALA A 90 -3.73 6.83 2.61
CA ALA A 90 -2.38 6.62 2.10
C ALA A 90 -1.68 7.96 1.83
N ILE A 91 -2.38 8.89 1.17
CA ILE A 91 -1.89 10.26 0.96
C ILE A 91 -1.59 10.94 2.31
N GLN A 92 -2.52 10.88 3.27
CA GLN A 92 -2.31 11.46 4.60
C GLN A 92 -1.04 10.91 5.27
N LYS A 93 -0.87 9.59 5.29
CA LYS A 93 0.31 8.97 5.92
C LYS A 93 1.61 9.30 5.18
N ALA A 94 1.56 9.41 3.84
CA ALA A 94 2.71 9.80 3.04
C ALA A 94 3.13 11.25 3.34
N ILE A 95 2.17 12.19 3.46
CA ILE A 95 2.50 13.59 3.76
C ILE A 95 3.02 13.82 5.18
N GLU A 96 2.64 12.97 6.14
CA GLU A 96 3.15 12.99 7.50
C GLU A 96 4.58 12.39 7.61
N SER A 97 4.99 11.56 6.63
CA SER A 97 6.31 10.93 6.62
C SER A 97 7.44 11.93 6.33
N SER A 98 8.55 11.84 7.07
CA SER A 98 9.78 12.61 6.77
C SER A 98 10.54 12.10 5.54
N ARG A 99 10.22 10.88 5.06
CA ARG A 99 10.87 10.26 3.90
C ARG A 99 10.38 10.79 2.54
N ILE A 100 9.31 11.60 2.54
CA ILE A 100 8.73 12.18 1.32
C ILE A 100 9.16 13.65 1.23
N SER A 101 9.63 14.09 0.06
CA SER A 101 10.03 15.49 -0.18
C SER A 101 8.86 16.47 -0.08
N LYS A 102 9.14 17.75 0.19
CA LYS A 102 8.09 18.78 0.33
C LYS A 102 7.28 18.92 -0.96
N GLU A 103 7.95 18.87 -2.10
CA GLU A 103 7.39 18.98 -3.45
C GLU A 103 6.42 17.83 -3.71
N THR A 104 6.84 16.60 -3.41
CA THR A 104 5.97 15.41 -3.52
C THR A 104 4.76 15.52 -2.59
N LYS A 105 4.93 16.03 -1.36
CA LYS A 105 3.78 16.24 -0.45
C LYS A 105 2.78 17.25 -1.00
N VAL A 106 3.24 18.31 -1.68
CA VAL A 106 2.35 19.28 -2.32
C VAL A 106 1.55 18.58 -3.43
N TYR A 107 2.22 17.80 -4.28
CA TYR A 107 1.55 17.06 -5.35
C TYR A 107 0.55 16.04 -4.82
N LEU A 108 0.93 15.21 -3.84
CA LEU A 108 0.03 14.21 -3.26
C LEU A 108 -1.28 14.81 -2.72
N ARG A 109 -1.27 16.04 -2.19
CA ARG A 109 -2.50 16.71 -1.71
C ARG A 109 -3.50 16.97 -2.83
N THR A 110 -3.05 17.19 -4.07
CA THR A 110 -3.93 17.42 -5.21
C THR A 110 -4.64 16.14 -5.66
N LEU A 111 -4.09 14.98 -5.31
CA LEU A 111 -4.62 13.66 -5.68
C LEU A 111 -5.70 13.14 -4.71
N LYS A 112 -6.03 13.85 -3.63
CA LYS A 112 -7.11 13.41 -2.72
C LYS A 112 -8.45 13.38 -3.44
N ILE A 113 -9.22 12.33 -3.20
CA ILE A 113 -10.56 12.14 -3.78
C ILE A 113 -11.58 12.89 -2.91
N LYS A 114 -12.37 13.76 -3.53
CA LYS A 114 -13.46 14.53 -2.89
C LYS A 114 -14.67 13.65 -2.62
#